data_AF-A0A255DJK9-F1
#
_entry.id   AF-A0A255DJK9-F1
#
_cell.length_a   1.000
_cell.length_b   1.000
_cell.length_c   1.000
_cell.angle_alpha   90.00
_cell.angle_beta   90.00
_cell.angle_gamma   90.00
#
_symmetry.space_group_name_H-M   'P 1'
#
loop_
_entity.id
_entity.type
_entity.pdbx_description
1 polymer ?
#
loop_
_entity_poly.entity_id
_entity_poly.type
_entity_poly.pdbx_seq_one_letter_code
_entity_poly.pdbx_strand_id
1 'polypeptide(L)' 'MSALTNFFTKLRLHADQFRVSAPMVGPLFDDADQRRISHDLDAVRTRFEQHPAWPSSGALGERR' A
#
# COMPACT_ATOMS: atom_id res chain seq x y z
N MET A 1 -0.58 -19.44 29.86
CA MET A 1 -0.50 -18.19 29.08
C MET A 1 -1.82 -17.40 29.20
N SER A 2 -2.06 -16.68 30.30
CA SER A 2 -3.37 -15.98 30.51
C SER A 2 -3.29 -14.73 31.39
N ALA A 3 -2.31 -14.66 32.31
CA ALA A 3 -2.15 -13.50 33.19
C ALA A 3 -1.80 -12.20 32.45
N LEU A 4 -0.97 -12.29 31.40
CA LEU A 4 -0.51 -11.14 30.62
C LEU A 4 -1.69 -10.48 29.87
N THR A 5 -2.55 -11.30 29.25
CA THR A 5 -3.73 -10.84 28.51
C THR A 5 -4.74 -10.15 29.42
N ASN A 6 -5.00 -10.71 30.61
CA ASN A 6 -5.90 -10.12 31.59
C ASN A 6 -5.43 -8.75 32.10
N PHE A 7 -4.12 -8.54 32.23
CA PHE A 7 -3.56 -7.25 32.61
C PHE A 7 -3.82 -6.20 31.53
N PHE A 8 -3.55 -6.51 30.27
CA PHE A 8 -3.83 -5.60 29.15
C PHE A 8 -5.32 -5.26 29.02
N THR A 9 -6.22 -6.24 29.20
CA THR A 9 -7.68 -6.01 29.19
C THR A 9 -8.12 -5.11 30.34
N LYS A 10 -7.58 -5.31 31.56
CA LYS A 10 -7.88 -4.48 32.73
C LYS A 10 -7.43 -3.03 32.53
N LEU A 11 -6.31 -2.83 31.83
CA LEU A 11 -5.77 -1.51 31.50
C LEU A 11 -6.36 -0.90 30.22
N ARG A 12 -7.27 -1.61 29.53
CA ARG A 12 -7.85 -1.19 28.23
C ARG A 12 -6.78 -0.82 27.20
N LEU A 13 -5.63 -1.47 27.27
CA LEU A 13 -4.56 -1.29 26.31
C LEU A 13 -4.87 -2.13 25.08
N HIS A 14 -5.07 -1.45 23.96
CA HIS A 14 -5.27 -2.08 22.65
C HIS A 14 -4.01 -1.88 21.82
N ALA A 15 -3.55 -2.94 21.14
CA ALA A 15 -2.36 -2.87 20.28
C ALA A 15 -2.52 -1.80 19.18
N ASP A 16 -3.75 -1.56 18.71
CA ASP A 16 -4.07 -0.53 17.73
C ASP A 16 -3.82 0.92 18.22
N GLN A 17 -3.69 1.17 19.53
CA GLN A 17 -3.41 2.50 20.07
C GLN A 17 -1.97 2.95 19.81
N PHE A 18 -1.06 2.01 19.56
CA PHE A 18 0.37 2.28 19.37
C PHE A 18 0.78 2.16 17.90
N ARG A 19 -0.12 2.50 16.97
CA ARG A 19 0.21 2.57 15.54
C ARG A 19 1.26 3.66 15.32
N VAL A 20 2.37 3.25 14.73
CA VAL A 20 3.52 4.11 14.43
C VAL A 20 3.33 4.60 13.00
N SER A 21 3.27 5.91 12.82
CA SER A 21 3.35 6.54 11.51
C SER A 21 4.71 7.20 11.37
N ALA A 22 5.46 6.88 10.31
CA ALA A 22 6.69 7.60 10.02
C ALA A 22 6.38 8.86 9.20
N PRO A 23 7.09 9.98 9.45
CA PRO A 23 6.98 11.17 8.62
C PRO A 23 7.22 10.82 7.15
N MET A 24 6.35 11.31 6.25
CA MET A 24 6.39 11.10 4.79
C MET A 24 6.13 9.67 4.27
N VAL A 25 6.06 8.65 5.14
CA VAL A 25 5.85 7.23 4.76
C VAL A 25 4.43 6.74 5.06
N GLY A 26 3.71 7.39 5.98
CA GLY A 26 2.37 6.96 6.40
C GLY A 26 2.43 5.91 7.51
N PRO A 27 1.33 5.19 7.79
CA PRO A 27 1.31 4.15 8.81
C PRO A 27 2.33 3.05 8.47
N LEU A 28 3.21 2.67 9.41
CA LEU A 28 4.18 1.57 9.19
C LEU A 28 3.50 0.19 9.13
N PHE A 29 2.29 0.10 9.66
CA PHE A 29 1.56 -1.15 9.83
C PHE A 29 0.45 -1.33 8.78
N ASP A 30 0.18 -0.30 7.98
CA ASP A 30 -0.69 -0.39 6.81
C ASP A 30 0.18 -0.24 5.56
N ASP A 31 -0.06 -1.06 4.55
CA ASP A 31 0.71 -1.03 3.31
C ASP A 31 0.30 0.23 2.50
N ALA A 32 0.91 1.37 2.82
CA ALA A 32 0.60 2.67 2.22
C ALA A 32 0.71 2.64 0.68
N ASP A 33 1.60 1.79 0.16
CA ASP A 33 1.80 1.54 -1.25
C ASP A 33 0.71 0.67 -1.88
N GLN A 34 -0.05 -0.09 -1.10
CA GLN A 34 -1.07 -1.01 -1.61
C GLN A 34 -2.12 -0.29 -2.46
N ARG A 35 -2.56 0.91 -2.05
CA ARG A 35 -3.52 1.72 -2.82
C ARG A 35 -2.94 2.20 -4.15
N ARG A 36 -1.65 2.55 -4.16
CA ARG A 36 -0.95 2.98 -5.37
C ARG A 36 -0.77 1.82 -6.33
N ILE A 37 -0.30 0.68 -5.82
CA ILE A 37 -0.10 -0.55 -6.60
C ILE A 37 -1.44 -1.03 -7.18
N SER A 38 -2.53 -1.04 -6.38
CA SER A 38 -3.85 -1.45 -6.88
C SER A 38 -4.33 -0.57 -8.02
N HIS A 39 -4.11 0.75 -7.91
CA HIS A 39 -4.47 1.70 -8.96
C HIS A 39 -3.63 1.51 -10.23
N ASP A 40 -2.31 1.34 -10.08
CA ASP A 40 -1.40 1.12 -11.21
C ASP A 40 -1.73 -0.20 -11.94
N LEU A 41 -2.07 -1.25 -11.20
CA LEU A 41 -2.51 -2.53 -11.78
C LEU A 41 -3.81 -2.38 -12.57
N ASP A 42 -4.78 -1.63 -12.06
CA ASP A 42 -6.04 -1.37 -12.75
C ASP A 42 -5.86 -0.54 -14.03
N ALA A 43 -4.97 0.45 -14.00
CA ALA A 43 -4.59 1.24 -15.17
C ALA A 43 -3.92 0.37 -16.26
N VAL A 44 -3.00 -0.51 -15.87
CA VAL A 44 -2.36 -1.47 -16.79
C VAL A 44 -3.40 -2.39 -17.40
N ARG A 45 -4.30 -2.95 -16.58
CA ARG A 45 -5.38 -3.83 -17.03
C ARG A 45 -6.27 -3.12 -18.06
N THR A 46 -6.78 -1.93 -17.73
CA THR A 46 -7.65 -1.15 -18.60
C THR A 46 -7.01 -0.87 -19.96
N ARG A 47 -5.70 -0.55 -19.97
CA ARG A 47 -4.95 -0.33 -21.21
C ARG A 47 -4.94 -1.57 -22.10
N PHE A 48 -4.68 -2.75 -21.53
CA PHE A 48 -4.64 -4.00 -22.30
C PHE A 48 -6.03 -4.47 -22.73
N GLU A 49 -7.08 -4.18 -21.96
CA GLU A 49 -8.47 -4.46 -22.35
C GLU A 49 -8.89 -3.60 -23.57
N GLN A 50 -8.50 -2.33 -23.61
CA GLN A 50 -8.79 -1.44 -24.74
C GLN A 50 -7.87 -1.68 -25.94
N HIS A 51 -6.60 -1.97 -25.69
CA HIS A 51 -5.57 -2.15 -26.71
C HIS A 51 -4.70 -3.37 -26.35
N PRO A 52 -5.05 -4.58 -26.83
CA PRO A 52 -4.36 -5.83 -26.49
C PRO A 52 -3.04 -6.01 -27.25
N ALA A 53 -2.34 -4.91 -27.51
CA ALA A 53 -1.05 -4.89 -28.18
C ALA A 53 -0.02 -4.23 -27.25
N TRP A 54 1.16 -4.83 -27.19
CA TRP A 54 2.28 -4.20 -26.50
C TRP A 54 2.64 -2.88 -27.18
N PRO A 55 2.93 -1.80 -26.42
CA PRO A 55 3.49 -0.61 -27.02
C PRO A 55 4.77 -0.97 -27.76
N SER A 56 4.89 -0.54 -29.01
CA SER A 56 6.16 -0.62 -29.71
C SER A 56 7.21 0.15 -28.91
N SER A 57 8.41 -0.42 -28.76
CA SER A 57 9.55 0.22 -28.11
C SER A 57 10.00 1.41 -28.96
N GLY A 58 9.31 2.56 -28.86
CA GLY A 58 9.39 3.64 -29.83
C GLY A 58 9.25 5.06 -29.27
N ALA A 59 9.29 5.25 -27.94
CA ALA A 59 9.56 6.58 -27.37
C ALA A 59 11.08 6.78 -27.23
N LEU A 60 11.81 6.59 -28.33
CA LEU A 60 13.21 7.01 -28.48
C LEU A 60 13.17 8.46 -29.00
N GLY A 61 12.95 9.43 -28.11
CA GLY A 61 12.71 10.81 -28.54
C GLY A 61 12.74 11.82 -27.39
N GLU A 62 13.95 12.05 -26.90
CA GLU A 62 14.49 13.34 -26.47
C GLU A 62 13.51 14.53 -26.48
N ARG A 63 13.07 14.97 -25.29
CA ARG A 63 12.60 16.35 -25.09
C ARG A 63 13.42 16.99 -23.97
N ARG A 64 14.68 17.29 -24.29
CA ARG A 64 15.49 18.31 -23.62
C ARG A 64 15.61 19.52 -24.55
#